data_AF-K6TIM6-F1
#
_entry.id   AF-K6TIM6-F1
#
_cell.length_a   1.000
_cell.length_b   1.000
_cell.length_c   1.000
_cell.angle_alpha   90.00
_cell.angle_beta   90.00
_cell.angle_gamma   90.00
#
_symmetry.space_group_name_H-M   'P 1'
#
loop_
_entity.id
_entity.type
_entity.pdbx_description
1 polymer ?
#
loop_
_entity_poly.entity_id
_entity_poly.type
_entity_poly.pdbx_seq_one_letter_code
_entity_poly.pdbx_strand_id
1 'polypeptide(L)'
;MDFSSLVLIEKDKETGFIKKELGSFEVNEGALYVRKLYVLDETVYMYFDTNKNVEEWEYSAIYDLFNTEAFSEKDYEIEEDLEEYNPTYIIKFKYEEDYDVMKEKIQEAVSIIEREMNIVFEAIQGKESEYQE
;
A
#
# COMPACT_ATOMS: atom_id res chain seq x y z
N MET A 1 13.07 -16.64 -6.85
CA MET A 1 12.47 -15.31 -6.66
C MET A 1 11.01 -15.61 -6.51
N ASP A 2 10.50 -15.48 -5.30
CA ASP A 2 9.12 -15.84 -4.99
C ASP A 2 8.23 -14.68 -5.43
N PHE A 3 7.28 -14.97 -6.30
CA PHE A 3 6.32 -14.00 -6.78
C PHE A 3 4.98 -14.24 -6.09
N SER A 4 4.30 -13.14 -5.77
CA SER A 4 2.94 -13.16 -5.23
C SER A 4 1.96 -12.69 -6.29
N SER A 5 0.67 -12.97 -6.09
CA SER A 5 -0.38 -12.57 -7.00
C SER A 5 -1.35 -11.65 -6.29
N LEU A 6 -1.59 -10.46 -6.84
CA LEU A 6 -2.63 -9.55 -6.36
C LEU A 6 -3.83 -9.56 -7.31
N VAL A 7 -5.02 -9.65 -6.73
CA VAL A 7 -6.29 -9.67 -7.46
C VAL A 7 -6.92 -8.29 -7.36
N LEU A 8 -7.18 -7.65 -8.51
CA LEU A 8 -7.90 -6.39 -8.59
C LEU A 8 -9.39 -6.67 -8.78
N ILE A 9 -10.22 -6.11 -7.89
CA ILE A 9 -11.68 -6.27 -7.94
C ILE A 9 -12.38 -4.93 -8.13
N GLU A 10 -13.47 -4.90 -8.89
CA GLU A 10 -14.35 -3.73 -8.98
C GLU A 10 -15.39 -3.81 -7.86
N LYS A 11 -15.58 -2.70 -7.13
CA LYS A 11 -16.65 -2.55 -6.14
C LYS A 11 -17.77 -1.67 -6.67
N ASP A 12 -18.99 -2.02 -6.29
CA ASP A 12 -20.17 -1.20 -6.54
C ASP A 12 -20.19 0.00 -5.59
N LYS A 13 -20.45 1.20 -6.13
CA LYS A 13 -20.39 2.46 -5.38
C LYS A 13 -21.53 2.65 -4.40
N GLU A 14 -22.70 2.09 -4.69
CA GLU A 14 -23.89 2.26 -3.85
C GLU A 14 -23.90 1.26 -2.68
N THR A 15 -23.42 0.05 -2.94
CA THR A 15 -23.53 -1.07 -1.98
C THR A 15 -22.20 -1.47 -1.35
N GLY A 16 -21.06 -1.08 -1.93
CA GLY A 16 -19.72 -1.49 -1.50
C GLY A 16 -19.37 -2.96 -1.79
N PHE A 17 -20.29 -3.71 -2.41
CA PHE A 17 -20.09 -5.12 -2.73
C PHE A 17 -19.18 -5.31 -3.94
N ILE A 18 -18.54 -6.49 -3.99
CA ILE A 18 -17.73 -6.91 -5.12
C ILE A 18 -18.63 -7.13 -6.33
N LYS A 19 -18.36 -6.41 -7.41
CA LYS A 19 -19.09 -6.51 -8.68
C LYS A 19 -18.46 -7.56 -9.60
N LYS A 20 -17.14 -7.50 -9.80
CA LYS A 20 -16.37 -8.47 -10.57
C LYS A 20 -14.87 -8.41 -10.28
N GLU A 21 -14.16 -9.47 -10.63
CA GLU A 21 -12.70 -9.45 -10.77
C GLU A 21 -12.31 -8.76 -12.09
N LEU A 22 -11.32 -7.87 -12.03
CA LEU A 22 -10.79 -7.14 -13.18
C LEU A 22 -9.51 -7.78 -13.72
N GLY A 23 -8.72 -8.43 -12.84
CA GLY A 23 -7.55 -9.17 -13.23
C GLY A 23 -6.70 -9.61 -12.05
N SER A 24 -5.72 -10.46 -12.35
CA SER A 24 -4.71 -10.91 -11.42
C SER A 24 -3.32 -10.54 -11.94
N PHE A 25 -2.47 -10.05 -11.05
CA PHE A 25 -1.17 -9.46 -11.39
C PHE A 25 -0.07 -10.12 -10.58
N GLU A 26 0.93 -10.65 -11.28
CA GLU A 26 2.16 -11.16 -10.67
C GLU A 26 3.02 -9.99 -10.21
N VAL A 27 3.41 -10.00 -8.95
CA VAL A 27 4.16 -8.94 -8.27
C VAL A 27 5.26 -9.55 -7.39
N ASN A 28 6.18 -8.72 -6.91
CA ASN A 28 7.26 -9.14 -6.02
C ASN A 28 6.75 -9.36 -4.57
N GLU A 29 7.68 -9.54 -3.63
CA GLU A 29 7.39 -9.80 -2.21
C GLU A 29 6.73 -8.61 -1.49
N GLY A 30 6.77 -7.40 -2.06
CA GLY A 30 6.03 -6.25 -1.55
C GLY A 30 4.52 -6.48 -1.43
N ALA A 31 3.98 -7.46 -2.17
CA ALA A 31 2.59 -7.89 -2.05
C ALA A 31 2.20 -8.31 -0.63
N LEU A 32 3.17 -8.75 0.18
CA LEU A 32 2.95 -9.14 1.57
C LEU A 32 2.42 -7.98 2.44
N TYR A 33 2.70 -6.74 2.05
CA TYR A 33 2.20 -5.54 2.74
C TYR A 33 0.78 -5.17 2.30
N VAL A 34 0.33 -5.59 1.12
CA VAL A 34 -0.96 -5.19 0.55
C VAL A 34 -2.11 -5.94 1.21
N ARG A 35 -3.09 -5.19 1.73
CA ARG A 35 -4.29 -5.71 2.43
C ARG A 35 -5.54 -5.68 1.58
N LYS A 36 -5.71 -4.63 0.78
CA LYS A 36 -6.91 -4.42 -0.05
C LYS A 36 -6.46 -3.83 -1.39
N LEU A 37 -6.98 -4.36 -2.49
CA LEU A 37 -6.76 -3.82 -3.83
C LEU A 37 -8.08 -3.84 -4.59
N TYR A 38 -8.65 -2.68 -4.90
CA TYR A 38 -9.93 -2.60 -5.60
C TYR A 38 -10.08 -1.33 -6.43
N VAL A 39 -11.02 -1.34 -7.37
CA VAL A 39 -11.48 -0.17 -8.12
C VAL A 39 -12.82 0.28 -7.60
N LEU A 40 -12.94 1.58 -7.39
CA LEU A 40 -14.19 2.26 -7.08
C LEU A 40 -14.23 3.58 -7.86
N ASP A 41 -15.27 3.77 -8.67
CA ASP A 41 -15.46 5.01 -9.45
C ASP A 41 -14.22 5.39 -10.30
N GLU A 42 -13.73 4.44 -11.10
CA GLU A 42 -12.54 4.57 -11.96
C GLU A 42 -11.22 4.86 -11.21
N THR A 43 -11.22 4.78 -9.88
CA THR A 43 -10.03 4.97 -9.04
C THR A 43 -9.63 3.64 -8.41
N VAL A 44 -8.35 3.28 -8.54
CA VAL A 44 -7.75 2.15 -7.85
C VAL A 44 -7.40 2.58 -6.43
N TYR A 45 -7.74 1.76 -5.46
CA TYR A 45 -7.39 1.90 -4.05
C TYR A 45 -6.55 0.69 -3.65
N MET A 46 -5.32 0.95 -3.21
CA MET A 46 -4.40 -0.05 -2.67
C MET A 46 -4.10 0.29 -1.21
N TYR A 47 -4.60 -0.52 -0.30
CA TYR A 47 -4.31 -0.42 1.12
C TYR A 47 -3.12 -1.31 1.43
N PHE A 48 -2.15 -0.79 2.16
CA PHE A 48 -1.05 -1.57 2.68
C PHE A 48 -0.71 -1.16 4.11
N ASP A 49 -0.16 -2.11 4.86
CA ASP A 49 0.28 -1.90 6.23
C ASP A 49 1.65 -2.55 6.45
N THR A 50 2.11 -2.54 7.70
CA THR A 50 3.39 -3.07 8.16
C THR A 50 3.57 -4.59 8.02
N ASN A 51 2.54 -5.37 7.64
CA ASN A 51 2.53 -6.84 7.60
C ASN A 51 2.88 -7.54 8.92
N LYS A 52 2.89 -6.79 10.00
CA LYS A 52 3.08 -7.27 11.37
C LYS A 52 2.44 -6.27 12.31
N ASN A 53 2.05 -6.72 13.49
CA ASN A 53 1.70 -5.80 14.55
C ASN A 53 2.95 -5.07 15.00
N VAL A 54 2.82 -3.76 15.21
CA VAL A 54 3.90 -2.90 15.70
C VAL A 54 3.54 -2.34 17.07
N GLU A 55 4.55 -2.01 17.85
CA GLU A 55 4.34 -1.35 19.14
C GLU A 55 3.92 0.13 18.95
N GLU A 56 3.40 0.76 20.00
CA GLU A 56 2.91 2.15 19.92
C GLU A 56 4.00 3.15 19.51
N TRP A 57 5.23 2.93 19.99
CA TRP A 57 6.38 3.75 19.61
C TRP A 57 6.75 3.53 18.13
N GLU A 58 6.69 2.28 17.64
CA GLU A 58 6.93 1.96 16.23
C GLU A 58 5.85 2.57 15.34
N TYR A 59 4.58 2.55 15.77
CA TYR A 59 3.48 3.18 15.05
C TYR A 59 3.78 4.65 14.75
N SER A 60 4.18 5.39 15.78
CA SER A 60 4.51 6.82 15.67
C SER A 60 5.75 7.04 14.82
N ALA A 61 6.80 6.24 15.03
CA ALA A 61 8.05 6.37 14.30
C ALA A 61 7.92 6.01 12.81
N ILE A 62 7.06 5.06 12.46
CA ILE A 62 6.81 4.67 11.07
C ILE A 62 6.12 5.81 10.32
N TYR A 63 5.08 6.43 10.86
CA TYR A 63 4.44 7.59 10.19
C TYR A 63 5.39 8.77 10.07
N ASP A 64 6.24 9.02 11.07
CA ASP A 64 7.20 10.13 11.03
C ASP A 64 8.32 9.94 9.99
N LEU A 65 8.74 8.70 9.73
CA LEU A 65 9.91 8.39 8.89
C LEU A 65 9.57 7.78 7.52
N PHE A 66 8.32 7.38 7.28
CA PHE A 66 7.92 6.79 6.01
C PHE A 66 7.88 7.83 4.89
N ASN A 67 8.56 7.54 3.79
CA ASN A 67 8.67 8.46 2.67
C ASN A 67 7.47 8.34 1.72
N THR A 68 6.42 9.11 2.00
CA THR A 68 5.24 9.22 1.13
C THR A 68 5.52 9.93 -0.19
N GLU A 69 6.56 10.79 -0.26
CA GLU A 69 6.91 11.53 -1.48
C GLU A 69 7.32 10.59 -2.63
N ALA A 70 7.89 9.41 -2.33
CA ALA A 70 8.26 8.39 -3.31
C ALA A 70 7.08 7.93 -4.20
N PHE A 71 5.85 8.06 -3.70
CA PHE A 71 4.62 7.74 -4.45
C PHE A 71 4.16 8.92 -5.30
N SER A 72 4.21 10.13 -4.73
CA SER A 72 3.81 11.35 -5.46
C SER A 72 4.73 11.65 -6.64
N GLU A 73 6.01 11.28 -6.60
CA GLU A 73 6.93 11.33 -7.75
C GLU A 73 6.48 10.47 -8.95
N LYS A 74 5.55 9.53 -8.72
CA LYS A 74 4.98 8.61 -9.71
C LYS A 74 3.52 8.92 -10.04
N ASP A 75 3.05 10.12 -9.71
CA ASP A 75 1.66 10.56 -9.87
C ASP A 75 0.67 9.67 -9.08
N TYR A 76 1.12 9.06 -7.99
CA TYR A 76 0.26 8.35 -7.04
C TYR A 76 -0.11 9.27 -5.89
N GLU A 77 -1.41 9.35 -5.60
CA GLU A 77 -1.90 9.95 -4.37
C GLU A 77 -1.70 8.94 -3.23
N ILE A 78 -1.23 9.40 -2.08
CA ILE A 78 -1.06 8.57 -0.89
C ILE A 78 -1.61 9.29 0.33
N GLU A 79 -2.35 8.57 1.15
CA GLU A 79 -2.97 9.07 2.39
C GLU A 79 -2.70 8.11 3.54
N GLU A 80 -2.65 8.64 4.75
CA GLU A 80 -2.54 7.88 6.00
C GLU A 80 -3.94 7.50 6.51
N ASP A 81 -4.11 6.23 6.87
CA ASP A 81 -5.32 5.73 7.54
C ASP A 81 -5.06 5.60 9.04
N LEU A 82 -5.33 6.68 9.76
CA LEU A 82 -5.11 6.77 11.21
C LEU A 82 -6.17 6.03 12.04
N GLU A 83 -7.20 5.43 11.40
CA GLU A 83 -8.22 4.66 12.10
C GLU A 83 -7.82 3.19 12.31
N GLU A 84 -6.77 2.72 11.61
CA GLU A 84 -6.28 1.36 11.69
C GLU A 84 -5.27 1.17 12.84
N TYR A 85 -5.22 -0.06 13.39
CA TYR A 85 -4.37 -0.40 14.54
C TYR A 85 -2.87 -0.32 14.24
N ASN A 86 -2.48 -0.74 13.04
CA ASN A 86 -1.11 -0.63 12.54
C ASN A 86 -1.01 0.53 11.55
N PRO A 87 0.19 1.11 11.34
CA PRO A 87 0.40 2.12 10.31
C PRO A 87 -0.08 1.60 8.96
N THR A 88 -1.05 2.31 8.40
CA THR A 88 -1.77 1.91 7.19
C THR A 88 -1.84 3.09 6.26
N TYR A 89 -1.62 2.81 4.98
CA TYR A 89 -1.63 3.83 3.93
C TYR A 89 -2.55 3.39 2.80
N ILE A 90 -3.09 4.39 2.11
CA ILE A 90 -3.99 4.21 0.97
C ILE A 90 -3.36 4.88 -0.24
N ILE A 91 -2.92 4.08 -1.20
CA ILE A 91 -2.48 4.57 -2.51
C ILE A 91 -3.69 4.67 -3.42
N LYS A 92 -3.85 5.80 -4.09
CA LYS A 92 -4.89 6.04 -5.08
C LYS A 92 -4.28 6.44 -6.41
N PHE A 93 -4.79 5.83 -7.47
CA PHE A 93 -4.42 6.18 -8.84
C PHE A 93 -5.52 5.80 -9.82
N LYS A 94 -5.50 6.41 -11.00
CA LYS A 94 -6.52 6.17 -12.02
C LYS A 94 -6.45 4.73 -12.55
N TYR A 95 -7.62 4.07 -12.61
CA TYR A 95 -7.80 2.80 -13.29
C TYR A 95 -7.69 2.95 -14.80
N GLU A 96 -6.99 2.01 -15.44
CA GLU A 96 -6.86 1.92 -16.89
C GLU A 96 -7.41 0.56 -17.35
N GLU A 97 -8.12 0.50 -18.47
CA GLU A 97 -8.64 -0.77 -19.00
C GLU A 97 -7.55 -1.66 -19.60
N ASP A 98 -6.42 -1.06 -19.99
CA ASP A 98 -5.28 -1.79 -20.53
C ASP A 98 -4.57 -2.60 -19.43
N TYR A 99 -4.54 -3.92 -19.61
CA TYR A 99 -3.97 -4.84 -18.64
C TYR A 99 -2.48 -4.60 -18.42
N ASP A 100 -1.70 -4.31 -19.46
CA ASP A 100 -0.26 -4.12 -19.35
C ASP A 100 0.04 -2.81 -18.60
N VAL A 101 -0.72 -1.76 -18.87
CA VAL A 101 -0.62 -0.48 -18.13
C VAL A 101 -0.97 -0.68 -16.65
N MET A 102 -2.05 -1.40 -16.36
CA MET A 102 -2.44 -1.69 -14.97
C MET A 102 -1.40 -2.55 -14.25
N LYS A 103 -0.83 -3.53 -14.95
CA LYS A 103 0.23 -4.37 -14.42
C LYS A 103 1.45 -3.55 -14.05
N GLU A 104 1.91 -2.66 -14.93
CA GLU A 104 3.05 -1.78 -14.66
C GLU A 104 2.81 -0.90 -13.43
N LYS A 105 1.65 -0.24 -13.34
CA LYS A 105 1.30 0.61 -12.19
C LYS A 105 1.26 -0.18 -10.87
N ILE A 106 0.63 -1.36 -10.87
CA ILE A 106 0.55 -2.19 -9.67
C ILE A 106 1.94 -2.68 -9.27
N GLN A 107 2.75 -3.15 -10.22
CA GLN A 107 4.12 -3.60 -9.93
C GLN A 107 4.99 -2.46 -9.41
N GLU A 108 4.87 -1.26 -9.97
CA GLU A 108 5.60 -0.08 -9.51
C GLU A 108 5.19 0.31 -8.09
N ALA A 109 3.89 0.46 -7.81
CA ALA A 109 3.39 0.78 -6.48
C ALA A 109 3.86 -0.23 -5.43
N VAL A 110 3.75 -1.53 -5.73
CA VAL A 110 4.19 -2.61 -4.82
C VAL A 110 5.70 -2.59 -4.60
N SER A 111 6.48 -2.29 -5.64
CA SER A 111 7.95 -2.17 -5.51
C SER A 111 8.36 -0.99 -4.63
N ILE A 112 7.62 0.13 -4.71
CA ILE A 112 7.86 1.30 -3.85
C ILE A 112 7.49 0.95 -2.40
N ILE A 113 6.34 0.31 -2.17
CA ILE A 113 5.94 -0.15 -0.82
C ILE A 113 7.04 -0.99 -0.19
N GLU A 114 7.52 -2.03 -0.88
CA GLU A 114 8.56 -2.91 -0.37
C GLU A 114 9.82 -2.13 0.01
N ARG A 115 10.29 -1.26 -0.89
CA ARG A 115 11.50 -0.46 -0.69
C ARG A 115 11.36 0.47 0.51
N GLU A 116 10.31 1.27 0.55
CA GLU A 116 10.11 2.25 1.62
C GLU A 116 9.80 1.59 2.98
N MET A 117 9.10 0.45 2.99
CA MET A 117 8.90 -0.34 4.22
C MET A 117 10.22 -0.88 4.77
N ASN A 118 11.08 -1.42 3.91
CA ASN A 118 12.40 -1.88 4.36
C ASN A 118 13.25 -0.72 4.91
N ILE A 119 13.25 0.44 4.23
CA ILE A 119 13.96 1.64 4.68
C ILE A 119 13.44 2.10 6.05
N VAL A 120 12.11 2.20 6.23
CA VAL A 120 11.55 2.70 7.50
C VAL A 120 11.81 1.71 8.64
N PHE A 121 11.69 0.41 8.41
CA PHE A 121 11.99 -0.59 9.44
C PHE A 121 13.45 -0.61 9.85
N GLU A 122 14.38 -0.30 8.95
CA GLU A 122 15.78 -0.09 9.29
C GLU A 122 15.98 1.24 10.05
N ALA A 123 15.31 2.31 9.62
CA ALA A 123 15.46 3.65 10.18
C ALA A 123 14.94 3.79 11.62
N ILE A 124 13.90 3.03 12.00
CA ILE A 124 13.33 3.06 13.36
C ILE A 124 14.17 2.28 14.38
N GLN A 125 15.14 1.47 13.95
CA GLN A 125 15.94 0.65 14.86
C GLN A 125 16.74 1.52 15.84
N GLY A 126 16.52 1.29 17.14
CA GLY A 126 17.21 2.03 18.21
C GLY A 126 16.66 3.44 18.45
N LYS A 127 15.57 3.83 17.80
CA LYS A 127 14.90 5.12 18.02
C LYS A 127 13.80 5.09 19.08
N GLU A 128 13.53 3.94 19.70
CA GLU A 128 12.48 3.74 20.71
C GLU A 128 12.46 4.87 21.78
N SER A 129 13.62 5.27 22.29
CA SER A 129 13.74 6.34 23.30
C SER A 129 13.33 7.74 22.81
N GLU A 130 13.26 7.98 21.50
CA GLU A 130 12.80 9.25 20.92
C GLU A 130 11.26 9.35 20.93
N TYR A 131 10.57 8.22 21.07
CA TYR A 131 9.11 8.10 21.02
C TYR A 131 8.51 7.55 22.33
N GLN A 132 9.34 7.37 23.37
CA GLN A 132 8.93 7.05 24.73
C GLN A 132 9.02 8.31 25.59
N GLU A 133 7.87 8.91 25.95
CA GLU A 133 7.77 9.90 27.03
C GLU A 133 7.74 9.24 28.42
#